data_AF-A0A519VG82-F1
#
_entry.id   AF-A0A519VG82-F1
#
_cell.length_a   1.000
_cell.length_b   1.000
_cell.length_c   1.000
_cell.angle_alpha   90.00
_cell.angle_beta   90.00
_cell.angle_gamma   90.00
#
_symmetry.space_group_name_H-M   'P 1'
#
loop_
_entity.id
_entity.type
_entity.pdbx_description
1 polymer ?
#
loop_
_entity_poly.entity_id
_entity_poly.type
_entity_poly.pdbx_seq_one_letter_code
_entity_poly.pdbx_strand_id
1 'polypeptide(L)' 'DLSVEAVLTKAETDEIVKKTKVSALLKALPGVGSVKAAKLLEELSIAETRRIGGLGANQRQALIEASSAS' A
#
# COMPACT_ATOMS: atom_id res chain seq x y z
N ASP A 1 4.25 15.53 -2.23
CA ASP A 1 3.82 14.61 -1.16
C ASP A 1 3.81 13.16 -1.65
N LEU A 2 4.00 12.20 -0.75
CA LEU A 2 3.95 10.77 -1.05
C LEU A 2 2.49 10.30 -1.00
N SER A 3 1.96 9.73 -2.09
CA SER A 3 0.63 9.09 -2.11
C SER A 3 0.73 7.61 -2.51
N VAL A 4 -0.23 6.81 -2.06
CA VAL A 4 -0.31 5.38 -2.43
C VAL A 4 -0.48 5.24 -3.94
N GLU A 5 -1.39 6.01 -4.54
CA GLU A 5 -1.63 6.00 -5.98
C GLU A 5 -0.35 6.25 -6.78
N ALA A 6 0.43 7.29 -6.44
CA ALA A 6 1.67 7.59 -7.13
C ALA A 6 2.69 6.44 -7.05
N VAL A 7 2.78 5.76 -5.90
CA VAL A 7 3.68 4.61 -5.73
C VAL A 7 3.18 3.39 -6.50
N LEU A 8 1.88 3.13 -6.54
CA LEU A 8 1.30 2.03 -7.30
C LEU A 8 1.49 2.23 -8.81
N THR A 9 1.31 3.45 -9.32
CA THR A 9 1.60 3.82 -10.71
C THR A 9 3.08 3.64 -11.03
N LYS A 10 3.97 4.10 -10.15
CA LYS A 10 5.42 3.91 -10.32
C LYS A 10 5.79 2.42 -10.37
N ALA A 11 5.10 1.58 -9.61
CA ALA A 11 5.31 0.14 -9.58
C ALA A 11 4.94 -0.57 -10.89
N GLU A 12 4.33 0.09 -11.87
CA GLU A 12 4.05 -0.51 -13.18
C GLU A 12 5.35 -0.73 -13.97
N THR A 13 6.28 0.22 -13.87
CA THR A 13 7.54 0.23 -14.64
C THR A 13 8.79 0.05 -13.78
N ASP A 14 8.71 0.26 -12.45
CA ASP A 14 9.85 0.13 -11.54
C ASP A 14 9.84 -1.20 -10.77
N GLU A 15 10.76 -2.10 -11.14
CA GLU A 15 10.93 -3.41 -10.51
C GLU A 15 11.37 -3.36 -9.04
N ILE A 16 12.06 -2.30 -8.63
CA ILE A 16 12.44 -2.09 -7.23
C ILE A 16 11.18 -1.77 -6.42
N VAL A 17 10.33 -0.89 -6.94
CA VAL A 17 9.07 -0.52 -6.27
C VAL A 17 8.13 -1.72 -6.16
N LYS A 18 8.03 -2.57 -7.20
CA LYS A 18 7.25 -3.83 -7.13
C LYS A 18 7.64 -4.71 -5.95
N LYS A 19 8.92 -4.70 -5.56
CA LYS A 19 9.45 -5.49 -4.45
C LYS A 19 9.19 -4.86 -3.08
N THR A 20 8.72 -3.63 -2.99
CA THR A 20 8.42 -3.00 -1.69
C THR A 20 7.24 -3.70 -1.00
N LYS A 21 7.33 -3.87 0.33
CA LYS A 21 6.21 -4.37 1.14
C LYS A 21 5.11 -3.32 1.24
N VAL A 22 3.85 -3.73 1.15
CA VAL A 22 2.71 -2.80 1.27
C VAL A 22 2.67 -2.18 2.68
N SER A 23 2.98 -2.96 3.71
CA SER A 23 3.11 -2.46 5.09
C SER A 23 4.18 -1.38 5.25
N ALA A 24 5.26 -1.42 4.47
CA ALA A 24 6.30 -0.40 4.51
C ALA A 24 5.83 0.90 3.83
N LEU A 25 5.11 0.80 2.71
CA LEU A 25 4.48 1.94 2.06
C LEU A 25 3.50 2.65 3.01
N LEU A 26 2.59 1.89 3.63
CA LEU A 26 1.60 2.45 4.56
C LEU A 26 2.27 3.18 5.72
N LYS A 27 3.32 2.61 6.32
CA LYS A 27 4.06 3.25 7.43
C LYS A 27 4.85 4.50 7.03
N ALA A 28 5.09 4.72 5.74
CA ALA A 28 5.75 5.92 5.24
C ALA A 28 4.75 7.08 5.04
N LEU A 29 3.44 6.84 5.13
CA LEU A 29 2.43 7.87 5.02
C LEU A 29 2.33 8.68 6.33
N PRO A 30 2.08 10.00 6.24
CA PRO A 30 1.89 10.82 7.42
C PRO A 30 0.68 10.32 8.24
N GLY A 31 0.87 10.18 9.55
CA GLY A 31 -0.20 9.76 10.46
C GLY A 31 -0.53 8.25 10.46
N VAL A 32 0.21 7.42 9.71
CA VAL A 32 0.03 5.96 9.65
C VAL A 32 1.21 5.24 10.31
N GLY A 33 1.04 4.86 11.58
CA GLY A 33 2.01 4.02 12.31
C GLY A 33 1.78 2.51 12.09
N SER A 34 2.62 1.67 12.72
CA SER A 34 2.54 0.21 12.60
C SER A 34 1.16 -0.37 12.91
N VAL A 35 0.48 0.14 13.94
CA VAL A 35 -0.86 -0.33 14.33
C VAL A 35 -1.91 -0.03 13.26
N LYS A 36 -1.95 1.22 12.76
CA LYS A 36 -2.88 1.61 11.69
C LYS A 36 -2.60 0.85 10.40
N ALA A 37 -1.32 0.68 10.04
CA ALA A 37 -0.94 -0.08 8.85
C ALA A 37 -1.38 -1.54 8.93
N ALA A 38 -1.17 -2.21 10.07
CA ALA A 38 -1.60 -3.60 10.25
C ALA A 38 -3.12 -3.74 10.17
N LYS A 39 -3.86 -2.85 10.83
CA LYS A 39 -5.33 -2.82 10.79
C LYS A 39 -5.87 -2.62 9.38
N LEU A 40 -5.32 -1.67 8.62
CA LEU A 40 -5.73 -1.43 7.23
C LEU A 40 -5.52 -2.66 6.35
N LEU A 41 -4.37 -3.34 6.50
CA LEU A 41 -4.08 -4.56 5.73
C LEU A 41 -5.05 -5.70 6.08
N GLU A 42 -5.38 -5.87 7.36
CA GLU A 42 -6.37 -6.84 7.82
C GLU A 42 -7.76 -6.55 7.23
N GLU A 43 -8.24 -5.31 7.34
CA GLU A 43 -9.53 -4.86 6.79
C GLU A 43 -9.62 -5.09 5.28
N LEU A 44 -8.51 -4.89 4.56
CA LEU A 44 -8.42 -5.08 3.11
C LEU A 44 -8.09 -6.53 2.71
N SER A 45 -7.99 -7.46 3.66
CA SER A 45 -7.57 -8.85 3.41
C SER A 45 -6.25 -8.97 2.62
N ILE A 46 -5.30 -8.09 2.94
CA ILE A 46 -3.94 -8.08 2.38
C ILE A 46 -2.99 -8.67 3.41
N ALA A 47 -2.30 -9.75 3.06
CA ALA A 47 -1.28 -10.34 3.95
C ALA A 47 -0.17 -9.32 4.29
N GLU A 48 0.32 -9.31 5.52
CA GLU A 48 1.36 -8.37 5.99
C GLU A 48 2.68 -8.49 5.19
N THR A 49 2.93 -9.68 4.64
CA THR A 49 4.08 -10.00 3.79
C THR A 49 3.90 -9.60 2.32
N ARG A 50 2.71 -9.15 1.92
CA ARG A 50 2.39 -8.79 0.53
C ARG A 50 3.28 -7.66 0.05
N ARG A 51 3.74 -7.78 -1.20
CA ARG A 51 4.51 -6.76 -1.91
C ARG A 51 3.62 -6.05 -2.95
N ILE A 52 4.00 -4.83 -3.32
CA ILE A 52 3.24 -4.00 -4.25
C ILE A 52 2.99 -4.71 -5.58
N GLY A 53 4.02 -5.33 -6.16
CA GLY A 53 3.90 -6.08 -7.41
C GLY A 53 2.99 -7.31 -7.31
N GLY A 54 2.72 -7.78 -6.09
CA GLY A 54 1.78 -8.85 -5.87
C GLY A 54 0.33 -8.37 -5.82
N LEU A 55 0.01 -7.10 -5.56
CA LEU A 55 -1.38 -6.65 -5.37
C LEU A 55 -2.22 -6.83 -6.64
N GLY A 56 -3.38 -7.49 -6.49
CA GLY A 56 -4.39 -7.56 -7.55
C GLY A 56 -5.10 -6.21 -7.73
N ALA A 57 -5.81 -6.04 -8.86
CA ALA A 57 -6.50 -4.78 -9.19
C ALA A 57 -7.45 -4.31 -8.08
N ASN A 58 -8.29 -5.20 -7.55
CA ASN A 58 -9.22 -4.86 -6.47
C ASN A 58 -8.50 -4.42 -5.18
N GLN A 59 -7.37 -5.05 -4.85
CA GLN A 59 -6.58 -4.69 -3.67
C GLN A 59 -5.89 -3.34 -3.86
N ARG A 60 -5.42 -3.03 -5.08
CA ARG A 60 -4.86 -1.71 -5.40
C ARG A 60 -5.91 -0.61 -5.22
N GLN A 61 -7.10 -0.81 -5.78
CA GLN A 61 -8.20 0.15 -5.68
C GLN A 61 -8.60 0.39 -4.22
N ALA A 62 -8.83 -0.68 -3.47
CA ALA A 62 -9.23 -0.56 -2.07
C ALA A 62 -8.13 0.10 -1.19
N LEU A 63 -6.85 -0.14 -1.50
CA LEU A 63 -5.74 0.51 -0.81
C LEU A 63 -5.67 2.02 -1.09
N ILE A 64 -5.94 2.44 -2.33
CA ILE A 64 -6.00 3.86 -2.71
C ILE A 64 -7.12 4.53 -1.91
N GLU A 65 -8.34 4.00 -2.00
CA GLU A 65 -9.53 4.55 -1.33
C GLU A 65 -9.31 4.69 0.20
N ALA A 66 -8.80 3.64 0.83
CA ALA A 66 -8.58 3.62 2.28
C ALA A 66 -7.46 4.58 2.71
N SER A 67 -6.46 4.84 1.85
CA SER A 67 -5.36 5.77 2.14
C SER A 67 -5.67 7.23 1.85
N SER A 68 -6.66 7.51 0.99
CA SER A 68 -7.11 8.86 0.66
C SER A 68 -8.14 9.44 1.64
N ALA A 69 -8.72 8.59 2.51
CA ALA A 69 -9.79 8.95 3.43
C ALA A 69 -9.29 9.58 4.75
N SER A 70 -8.19 10.36 4.73
CA SER A 70 -7.63 11.02 5.93
C SER A 70 -7.02 12.38 5.61
#